data_AF-W9JF12-F1
#
_entry.id   AF-W9JF12-F1
#
_cell.length_a   1.000
_cell.length_b   1.000
_cell.length_c   1.000
_cell.angle_alpha   90.00
_cell.angle_beta   90.00
_cell.angle_gamma   90.00
#
_symmetry.space_group_name_H-M   'P 1'
#
loop_
_entity.id
_entity.type
_entity.pdbx_description
1 polymer ?
#
loop_
_entity_poly.entity_id
_entity_poly.type
_entity_poly.pdbx_seq_one_letter_code
_entity_poly.pdbx_strand_id
1 'polypeptide(L)'
;MVFLCIFGAFPVFDFLVGRAQVSDILFKRVTYGDYLFVLSHIYSAYYSFELSFRTKFASAISIAHHIGLLIVIQMALALFGDVQKYPEAILEFYMCMVWGTFDVIVELFLYTFMIIWRVKSYNHSLLTQMAYVCCVWVLVGATVETAITIWLLKCSWSRWSVSFRILLPLLFSLWISTQLYGGYRIFGMARSQERRAKLDPQTSRSDHDETSSLERRKP
;
A
#
# COMPACT_ATOMS: atom_id res chain seq x y z
N MET A 1 6.37 -9.54 1.26
CA MET A 1 6.62 -8.10 1.44
C MET A 1 8.06 -7.73 1.12
N VAL A 2 9.06 -8.02 1.97
CA VAL A 2 10.46 -7.63 1.73
C VAL A 2 11.04 -8.19 0.42
N PHE A 3 10.72 -9.44 0.06
CA PHE A 3 11.09 -10.00 -1.23
C PHE A 3 10.45 -9.24 -2.41
N LEU A 4 9.18 -8.84 -2.31
CA LEU A 4 8.54 -8.02 -3.36
C LEU A 4 9.18 -6.63 -3.48
N CYS A 5 9.62 -6.01 -2.38
CA CYS A 5 10.33 -4.73 -2.43
C CYS A 5 11.73 -4.85 -3.04
N ILE A 6 12.53 -5.80 -2.56
CA ILE A 6 13.95 -5.94 -2.95
C ILE A 6 14.05 -6.45 -4.40
N PHE A 7 13.24 -7.45 -4.73
CA PHE A 7 13.29 -8.10 -6.03
C PHE A 7 12.35 -7.40 -7.03
N GLY A 8 11.22 -6.85 -6.62
CA GLY A 8 10.30 -6.15 -7.52
C GLY A 8 10.76 -4.75 -7.93
N ALA A 9 11.41 -3.99 -7.06
CA ALA A 9 11.72 -2.59 -7.34
C ALA A 9 12.62 -2.40 -8.57
N PHE A 10 13.73 -3.13 -8.69
CA PHE A 10 14.68 -2.95 -9.80
C PHE A 10 14.07 -3.16 -11.19
N PRO A 11 13.44 -4.32 -11.51
CA PRO A 11 12.85 -4.54 -12.83
C PRO A 11 11.60 -3.68 -13.08
N VAL A 12 10.86 -3.30 -12.03
CA VAL A 12 9.73 -2.36 -12.17
C VAL A 12 10.23 -0.97 -12.54
N PHE A 13 11.29 -0.47 -11.90
CA PHE A 13 11.87 0.84 -12.24
C PHE A 13 12.58 0.86 -13.60
N ASP A 14 13.36 -0.17 -13.91
CA ASP A 14 14.06 -0.28 -15.19
C ASP A 14 13.08 -0.43 -16.37
N PHE A 15 11.92 -1.05 -16.13
CA PHE A 15 10.84 -1.06 -17.10
C PHE A 15 10.10 0.29 -17.20
N LEU A 16 9.75 0.92 -16.08
CA LEU A 16 8.97 2.17 -16.05
C LEU A 16 9.73 3.39 -16.59
N VAL A 17 11.04 3.44 -16.36
CA VAL A 17 11.90 4.56 -16.74
C VAL A 17 12.77 4.22 -17.96
N GLY A 18 13.06 2.94 -18.18
CA GLY A 18 13.85 2.46 -19.31
C GLY A 18 13.04 2.09 -20.54
N ARG A 19 13.67 1.32 -21.45
CA ARG A 19 13.06 0.83 -22.71
C ARG A 19 12.89 -0.69 -22.73
N ALA A 20 12.94 -1.34 -21.56
CA ALA A 20 12.86 -2.78 -21.47
C ALA A 20 11.53 -3.29 -22.04
N GLN A 21 11.55 -4.46 -22.66
CA GLN A 21 10.39 -5.22 -23.09
C GLN A 21 10.27 -6.52 -22.30
N VAL A 22 9.09 -7.12 -22.28
CA VAL A 22 8.85 -8.36 -21.55
C VAL A 22 9.70 -9.54 -22.03
N SER A 23 10.12 -9.52 -23.30
CA SER A 23 11.02 -10.50 -23.89
C SER A 23 12.50 -10.26 -23.58
N ASP A 24 12.86 -9.10 -23.03
CA ASP A 24 14.25 -8.75 -22.79
C ASP A 24 14.83 -9.62 -21.67
N ILE A 25 16.12 -9.91 -21.76
CA ILE A 25 16.83 -10.72 -20.78
C ILE A 25 17.17 -9.84 -19.58
N LEU A 26 16.58 -10.17 -18.42
CA LEU A 26 16.89 -9.53 -17.15
C LEU A 26 18.17 -10.13 -16.54
N PHE A 27 18.28 -11.46 -16.52
CA PHE A 27 19.45 -12.15 -15.99
C PHE A 27 19.65 -13.53 -16.63
N LYS A 28 20.82 -13.74 -17.25
CA LYS A 28 21.18 -14.99 -17.97
C LYS A 28 20.17 -15.38 -19.05
N ARG A 29 19.18 -16.22 -18.69
CA ARG A 29 18.10 -16.70 -19.57
C ARG A 29 16.71 -16.35 -19.04
N VAL A 30 16.64 -15.63 -17.92
CA VAL A 30 15.39 -15.18 -17.31
C VAL A 30 15.01 -13.86 -17.95
N THR A 31 13.79 -13.81 -18.48
CA THR A 31 13.23 -12.60 -19.09
C THR A 31 12.50 -11.72 -18.07
N TYR A 32 12.23 -10.45 -18.43
CA TYR A 32 11.33 -9.61 -17.62
C TYR A 32 9.95 -10.26 -17.47
N GLY A 33 9.43 -10.93 -18.50
CA GLY A 33 8.16 -11.66 -18.46
C GLY A 33 8.15 -12.79 -17.44
N ASP A 34 9.18 -13.62 -17.40
CA ASP A 34 9.30 -14.70 -16.40
C ASP A 34 9.30 -14.12 -14.98
N TYR A 35 9.99 -13.00 -14.80
CA TYR A 35 10.11 -12.34 -13.51
C TYR A 35 8.78 -11.73 -13.05
N LEU A 36 8.13 -10.98 -13.94
CA LEU A 36 6.82 -10.37 -13.73
C LEU A 36 5.77 -11.45 -13.41
N PHE A 37 5.80 -12.57 -14.12
CA PHE A 37 4.92 -13.70 -13.85
C PHE A 37 5.08 -14.24 -12.41
N VAL A 38 6.31 -14.44 -11.95
CA VAL A 38 6.59 -14.89 -10.57
C VAL A 38 6.13 -13.84 -9.55
N LEU A 39 6.41 -12.57 -9.77
CA LEU A 39 6.00 -11.50 -8.87
C LEU A 39 4.47 -11.46 -8.70
N SER A 40 3.72 -11.61 -9.78
CA SER A 40 2.25 -11.61 -9.74
C SER A 40 1.65 -12.77 -8.96
N HIS A 41 2.31 -13.93 -8.96
CA HIS A 41 1.93 -15.06 -8.11
C HIS A 41 2.24 -14.80 -6.64
N ILE A 42 3.42 -14.24 -6.32
CA ILE A 42 3.78 -13.86 -4.96
C ILE A 42 2.81 -12.81 -4.42
N TYR A 43 2.46 -11.82 -5.25
CA TYR A 43 1.48 -10.79 -4.94
C TYR A 43 0.09 -11.40 -4.66
N SER A 44 -0.38 -12.28 -5.53
CA SER A 44 -1.68 -12.97 -5.36
C SER A 44 -1.72 -13.85 -4.10
N ALA A 45 -0.64 -14.57 -3.81
CA ALA A 45 -0.52 -15.38 -2.61
C ALA A 45 -0.57 -14.51 -1.34
N TYR A 46 0.06 -13.33 -1.37
CA TYR A 46 -0.02 -12.36 -0.28
C TYR A 46 -1.45 -11.89 0.00
N TYR A 47 -2.17 -11.38 -1.00
CA TYR A 47 -3.54 -10.90 -0.78
C TYR A 47 -4.50 -12.02 -0.39
N SER A 48 -4.25 -13.24 -0.87
CA SER A 48 -5.03 -14.42 -0.48
C SER A 48 -4.76 -14.81 0.99
N PHE A 49 -3.50 -14.71 1.44
CA PHE A 49 -3.14 -14.89 2.84
C PHE A 49 -3.76 -13.82 3.73
N GLU A 50 -3.62 -12.54 3.37
CA GLU A 50 -4.26 -11.41 4.04
C GLU A 50 -5.76 -11.63 4.21
N LEU A 51 -6.45 -11.98 3.12
CA LEU A 51 -7.89 -12.20 3.13
C LEU A 51 -8.27 -13.35 4.07
N SER A 52 -7.48 -14.43 4.11
CA SER A 52 -7.75 -15.60 4.93
C SER A 52 -7.60 -15.32 6.44
N PHE A 53 -6.61 -14.51 6.83
CA PHE A 53 -6.29 -14.29 8.25
C PHE A 53 -6.88 -13.00 8.84
N ARG A 54 -7.22 -12.01 8.00
CA ARG A 54 -7.63 -10.67 8.45
C ARG A 54 -9.15 -10.48 8.51
N THR A 55 -9.95 -11.45 8.09
CA THR A 55 -11.43 -11.35 8.01
C THR A 55 -12.12 -10.86 9.28
N LYS A 56 -11.60 -11.20 10.48
CA LYS A 56 -12.21 -10.76 11.75
C LYS A 56 -12.05 -9.26 12.05
N PHE A 57 -11.12 -8.57 11.40
CA PHE A 57 -10.83 -7.15 11.62
C PHE A 57 -10.93 -6.30 10.35
N ALA A 58 -11.05 -6.93 9.17
CA ALA A 58 -11.15 -6.25 7.89
C ALA A 58 -12.58 -5.74 7.65
N SER A 59 -12.70 -4.47 7.24
CA SER A 59 -13.99 -3.92 6.82
C SER A 59 -14.44 -4.55 5.49
N ALA A 60 -15.74 -4.53 5.22
CA ALA A 60 -16.28 -5.01 3.93
C ALA A 60 -15.63 -4.29 2.73
N ILE A 61 -15.31 -3.00 2.90
CA ILE A 61 -14.60 -2.20 1.89
C ILE A 61 -13.18 -2.73 1.67
N SER A 62 -12.44 -3.03 2.74
CA SER A 62 -11.09 -3.60 2.65
C SER A 62 -11.11 -4.98 1.97
N ILE A 63 -12.08 -5.83 2.31
CA ILE A 63 -12.28 -7.15 1.69
C ILE A 63 -12.57 -7.00 0.19
N ALA A 64 -13.51 -6.13 -0.17
CA ALA A 64 -13.86 -5.86 -1.56
C ALA A 64 -12.66 -5.35 -2.36
N HIS A 65 -11.84 -4.47 -1.77
CA HIS A 65 -10.61 -3.98 -2.37
C HIS A 65 -9.60 -5.09 -2.64
N HIS A 66 -9.34 -5.97 -1.66
CA HIS A 66 -8.41 -7.10 -1.83
C HIS A 66 -8.91 -8.10 -2.89
N ILE A 67 -10.20 -8.40 -2.91
CA ILE A 67 -10.83 -9.23 -3.96
C ILE A 67 -10.69 -8.55 -5.33
N GLY A 68 -10.94 -7.25 -5.41
CA GLY A 68 -10.77 -6.48 -6.63
C GLY A 68 -9.35 -6.56 -7.17
N LEU A 69 -8.34 -6.38 -6.31
CA LEU A 69 -6.93 -6.53 -6.68
C LEU A 69 -6.60 -7.94 -7.17
N LEU A 70 -7.11 -8.99 -6.49
CA LEU A 70 -6.92 -10.38 -6.91
C LEU A 70 -7.57 -10.65 -8.28
N ILE A 71 -8.77 -10.15 -8.54
CA ILE A 71 -9.41 -10.30 -9.85
C ILE A 71 -8.57 -9.64 -10.93
N VAL A 72 -8.14 -8.39 -10.70
CA VAL A 72 -7.38 -7.60 -11.68
C VAL A 72 -6.03 -8.26 -12.00
N ILE A 73 -5.26 -8.71 -11.00
CA ILE A 73 -3.96 -9.36 -11.26
C ILE A 73 -4.13 -10.70 -11.98
N GLN A 74 -5.20 -11.46 -11.68
CA GLN A 74 -5.47 -12.73 -12.35
C GLN A 74 -5.98 -12.52 -13.78
N MET A 75 -6.77 -11.47 -14.02
CA MET A 75 -7.17 -11.05 -15.36
C MET A 75 -5.94 -10.63 -16.19
N ALA A 76 -5.06 -9.80 -15.63
CA ALA A 76 -3.83 -9.40 -16.29
C ALA A 76 -2.93 -10.60 -16.63
N LEU A 77 -2.79 -11.58 -15.73
CA LEU A 77 -2.08 -12.84 -15.97
C LEU A 77 -2.72 -13.68 -17.09
N ALA A 78 -4.05 -13.79 -17.10
CA ALA A 78 -4.77 -14.54 -18.13
C ALA A 78 -4.59 -13.90 -19.52
N LEU A 79 -4.66 -12.58 -19.60
CA LEU A 79 -4.46 -11.84 -20.85
C LEU A 79 -2.99 -11.86 -21.30
N PHE A 80 -2.05 -11.92 -20.37
CA PHE A 80 -0.61 -12.06 -20.66
C PHE A 80 -0.26 -13.36 -21.40
N GLY A 81 -1.12 -14.38 -21.35
CA GLY A 81 -0.93 -15.63 -22.10
C GLY A 81 -0.98 -15.48 -23.62
N ASP A 82 -1.59 -14.40 -24.14
CA ASP A 82 -1.65 -14.09 -25.57
C ASP A 82 -1.49 -12.58 -25.83
N VAL A 83 -0.25 -12.11 -25.61
CA VAL A 83 0.15 -10.70 -25.77
C VAL A 83 -0.10 -10.16 -27.18
N GLN A 84 -0.03 -11.02 -28.21
CA GLN A 84 -0.27 -10.57 -29.60
C GLN A 84 -1.73 -10.19 -29.83
N LYS A 85 -2.65 -10.92 -29.19
CA LYS A 85 -4.08 -10.64 -29.23
C LYS A 85 -4.49 -9.50 -28.30
N TYR A 86 -3.80 -9.35 -27.16
CA TYR A 86 -4.12 -8.37 -26.12
C TYR A 86 -2.88 -7.53 -25.72
N PRO A 87 -2.43 -6.59 -26.56
CA PRO A 87 -1.28 -5.74 -26.24
C PRO A 87 -1.53 -4.81 -25.02
N GLU A 88 -2.79 -4.61 -24.63
CA GLU A 88 -3.19 -3.93 -23.40
C GLU A 88 -2.87 -4.71 -22.13
N ALA A 89 -2.74 -6.04 -22.21
CA ALA A 89 -2.46 -6.91 -21.06
C ALA A 89 -1.16 -6.55 -20.37
N ILE A 90 -0.15 -6.24 -21.19
CA ILE A 90 1.16 -5.74 -20.74
C ILE A 90 0.98 -4.48 -19.88
N LEU A 91 0.17 -3.54 -20.35
CA LEU A 91 0.00 -2.26 -19.69
C LEU A 91 -0.81 -2.38 -18.38
N GLU A 92 -1.81 -3.25 -18.35
CA GLU A 92 -2.52 -3.62 -17.13
C GLU A 92 -1.60 -4.26 -16.10
N PHE A 93 -0.74 -5.19 -16.55
CA PHE A 93 0.24 -5.83 -15.70
C PHE A 93 1.17 -4.82 -15.04
N TYR A 94 1.65 -3.81 -15.77
CA TYR A 94 2.48 -2.76 -15.20
C TYR A 94 1.75 -1.88 -14.20
N MET A 95 0.51 -1.51 -14.49
CA MET A 95 -0.31 -0.75 -13.53
C MET A 95 -0.47 -1.53 -12.22
N CYS A 96 -0.73 -2.84 -12.31
CA CYS A 96 -0.82 -3.70 -11.13
C CYS A 96 0.47 -3.75 -10.34
N MET A 97 1.62 -3.81 -11.01
CA MET A 97 2.93 -3.83 -10.33
C MET A 97 3.24 -2.50 -9.65
N VAL A 98 2.90 -1.37 -10.28
CA VAL A 98 3.04 -0.04 -9.68
C VAL A 98 2.15 0.10 -8.45
N TRP A 99 0.86 -0.21 -8.57
CA TRP A 99 -0.10 -0.19 -7.45
C TRP A 99 0.34 -1.10 -6.32
N GLY A 100 0.70 -2.35 -6.64
CA GLY A 100 1.18 -3.29 -5.65
C GLY A 100 2.44 -2.85 -4.93
N THR A 101 3.30 -2.07 -5.58
CA THR A 101 4.48 -1.50 -4.92
C THR A 101 4.09 -0.45 -3.88
N PHE A 102 3.15 0.45 -4.22
CA PHE A 102 2.64 1.44 -3.27
C PHE A 102 1.92 0.80 -2.09
N ASP A 103 1.05 -0.17 -2.35
CA ASP A 103 0.36 -0.93 -1.31
C ASP A 103 1.37 -1.56 -0.34
N VAL A 104 2.39 -2.25 -0.85
CA VAL A 104 3.42 -2.87 0.02
C VAL A 104 4.17 -1.82 0.86
N ILE A 105 4.55 -0.68 0.28
CA ILE A 105 5.29 0.38 1.00
C ILE A 105 4.43 0.99 2.12
N VAL A 106 3.18 1.32 1.81
CA VAL A 106 2.26 1.95 2.75
C VAL A 106 1.84 0.95 3.84
N GLU A 107 1.48 -0.27 3.46
CA GLU A 107 1.03 -1.30 4.39
C GLU A 107 2.15 -1.80 5.30
N LEU A 108 3.40 -1.92 4.83
CA LEU A 108 4.52 -2.34 5.67
C LEU A 108 4.73 -1.38 6.87
N PHE A 109 4.62 -0.08 6.63
CA PHE A 109 4.68 0.92 7.70
C PHE A 109 3.50 0.77 8.67
N LEU A 110 2.29 0.60 8.12
CA LEU A 110 1.08 0.40 8.91
C LEU A 110 1.16 -0.86 9.79
N TYR A 111 1.69 -1.97 9.27
CA TYR A 111 1.90 -3.19 10.06
C TYR A 111 2.90 -3.00 11.19
N THR A 112 4.00 -2.33 10.89
CA THR A 112 5.01 -1.99 11.91
C THR A 112 4.39 -1.15 13.02
N PHE A 113 3.60 -0.14 12.64
CA PHE A 113 2.83 0.68 13.58
C PHE A 113 1.86 -0.15 14.42
N MET A 114 1.06 -1.04 13.81
CA MET A 114 0.09 -1.87 14.52
C MET A 114 0.74 -2.85 15.51
N ILE A 115 1.93 -3.38 15.18
CA ILE A 115 2.71 -4.20 16.10
C ILE A 115 3.17 -3.37 17.30
N ILE A 116 3.72 -2.17 17.05
CA ILE A 116 4.16 -1.27 18.13
C ILE A 116 2.96 -0.84 19.00
N TRP A 117 1.81 -0.56 18.38
CA TRP A 117 0.57 -0.23 19.07
C TRP A 117 0.11 -1.33 20.03
N ARG A 118 0.27 -2.59 19.62
CA ARG A 118 -0.04 -3.75 20.47
C ARG A 118 0.98 -3.92 21.60
N VAL A 119 2.27 -3.76 21.32
CA VAL A 119 3.36 -4.03 22.28
C VAL A 119 3.50 -2.92 23.32
N LYS A 120 3.34 -1.65 22.92
CA LYS A 120 3.51 -0.48 23.79
C LYS A 120 2.18 0.18 24.20
N SER A 121 1.12 -0.60 24.37
CA SER A 121 -0.25 -0.12 24.61
C SER A 121 -0.44 0.80 25.84
N TYR A 122 0.55 0.86 26.73
CA TYR A 122 0.58 1.64 27.96
C TYR A 122 1.16 3.07 27.80
N ASN A 123 1.87 3.39 26.71
CA ASN A 123 2.42 4.73 26.50
C ASN A 123 1.52 5.55 25.54
N HIS A 124 0.48 6.17 26.10
CA HIS A 124 -0.54 6.88 25.32
C HIS A 124 0.00 8.08 24.52
N SER A 125 1.05 8.74 25.00
CA SER A 125 1.70 9.87 24.30
C SER A 125 2.43 9.39 23.04
N LEU A 126 3.26 8.36 23.16
CA LEU A 126 3.96 7.73 22.02
C LEU A 126 2.95 7.18 21.00
N LEU A 127 1.90 6.50 21.46
CA LEU A 127 0.87 5.94 20.57
C LEU A 127 0.15 7.04 19.79
N THR A 128 -0.18 8.16 20.45
CA THR A 128 -0.85 9.29 19.80
C THR A 128 0.03 9.91 18.72
N GLN A 129 1.30 10.20 19.01
CA GLN A 129 2.24 10.73 18.04
C GLN A 129 2.42 9.79 16.85
N MET A 130 2.64 8.49 17.12
CA MET A 130 2.81 7.50 16.07
C MET A 130 1.55 7.32 15.22
N ALA A 131 0.36 7.40 15.80
CA ALA A 131 -0.89 7.33 15.03
C ALA A 131 -1.05 8.54 14.10
N TYR A 132 -0.69 9.75 14.54
CA TYR A 132 -0.69 10.93 13.67
C TYR A 132 0.34 10.79 12.55
N VAL A 133 1.56 10.33 12.86
CA VAL A 133 2.59 10.04 11.83
C VAL A 133 2.10 9.00 10.84
N CYS A 134 1.49 7.91 11.32
CA CYS A 134 0.92 6.87 10.47
C CYS A 134 -0.23 7.40 9.61
N CYS A 135 -1.07 8.29 10.16
CA CYS A 135 -2.14 8.93 9.40
C CYS A 135 -1.58 9.80 8.27
N VAL A 136 -0.56 10.62 8.55
CA VAL A 136 0.11 11.44 7.54
C VAL A 136 0.78 10.56 6.48
N TRP A 137 1.47 9.50 6.91
CA TRP A 137 2.11 8.54 5.99
C TRP A 137 1.12 7.91 5.01
N VAL A 138 -0.02 7.41 5.51
CA VAL A 138 -1.07 6.82 4.68
C VAL A 138 -1.65 7.85 3.71
N LEU A 139 -1.90 9.09 4.16
CA LEU A 139 -2.42 10.15 3.29
C LEU A 139 -1.42 10.58 2.21
N VAL A 140 -0.14 10.71 2.56
CA VAL A 140 0.93 11.03 1.59
C VAL A 140 1.07 9.89 0.58
N GLY A 141 1.14 8.64 1.05
CA GLY A 141 1.20 7.46 0.20
C GLY A 141 0.03 7.40 -0.80
N ALA A 142 -1.20 7.52 -0.29
CA ALA A 142 -2.40 7.54 -1.13
C ALA A 142 -2.41 8.71 -2.13
N THR A 143 -1.92 9.89 -1.75
CA THR A 143 -1.87 11.06 -2.64
C THR A 143 -0.85 10.85 -3.77
N VAL A 144 0.35 10.36 -3.44
CA VAL A 144 1.41 10.08 -4.42
C VAL A 144 0.96 8.97 -5.38
N GLU A 145 0.39 7.89 -4.84
CA GLU A 145 -0.15 6.79 -5.64
C GLU A 145 -1.28 7.25 -6.57
N THR A 146 -2.22 8.06 -6.06
CA THR A 146 -3.30 8.65 -6.86
C THR A 146 -2.73 9.49 -8.02
N ALA A 147 -1.76 10.36 -7.73
CA ALA A 147 -1.18 11.26 -8.71
C ALA A 147 -0.46 10.49 -9.84
N ILE A 148 0.37 9.50 -9.47
CA ILE A 148 1.10 8.66 -10.42
C ILE A 148 0.12 7.81 -11.24
N THR A 149 -0.91 7.26 -10.60
CA THR A 149 -1.94 6.46 -11.28
C THR A 149 -2.70 7.29 -12.32
N ILE A 150 -3.15 8.48 -11.96
CA ILE A 150 -3.85 9.38 -12.89
C ILE A 150 -2.93 9.74 -14.07
N TRP A 151 -1.65 10.02 -13.79
CA TRP A 151 -0.66 10.32 -14.82
C TRP A 151 -0.47 9.13 -15.78
N LEU A 152 -0.26 7.93 -15.25
CA LEU A 152 -0.12 6.70 -16.05
C LEU A 152 -1.39 6.39 -16.86
N LEU A 153 -2.57 6.53 -16.25
CA LEU A 153 -3.86 6.31 -16.91
C LEU A 153 -4.06 7.30 -18.06
N LYS A 154 -3.74 8.58 -17.86
CA LYS A 154 -3.81 9.60 -18.91
C LYS A 154 -2.89 9.26 -20.08
N CYS A 155 -1.66 8.84 -19.80
CA CYS A 155 -0.69 8.46 -20.84
C CYS A 155 -1.11 7.21 -21.62
N SER A 156 -1.86 6.31 -20.99
CA SER A 156 -2.26 5.03 -21.59
C SER A 156 -3.69 4.98 -22.10
N TRP A 157 -4.52 5.99 -21.83
CA TRP A 157 -5.98 6.01 -22.04
C TRP A 157 -6.43 5.56 -23.43
N SER A 158 -5.73 6.00 -24.48
CA SER A 158 -6.07 5.69 -25.87
C SER A 158 -5.88 4.21 -26.23
N ARG A 159 -5.00 3.50 -25.50
CA ARG A 159 -4.64 2.10 -25.74
C ARG A 159 -5.59 1.10 -25.09
N TRP A 160 -6.43 1.56 -24.17
CA TRP A 160 -7.38 0.71 -23.46
C TRP A 160 -8.65 0.43 -24.28
N SER A 161 -9.14 -0.80 -24.20
CA SER A 161 -10.45 -1.18 -24.74
C SER A 161 -11.59 -0.50 -23.96
N VAL A 162 -12.77 -0.42 -24.57
CA VAL A 162 -13.94 0.25 -23.98
C VAL A 162 -14.34 -0.37 -22.63
N SER A 163 -14.24 -1.70 -22.50
CA SER A 163 -14.55 -2.41 -21.25
C SER A 163 -13.66 -1.94 -20.09
N PHE A 164 -12.35 -1.77 -20.33
CA PHE A 164 -11.41 -1.30 -19.32
C PHE A 164 -11.62 0.18 -18.97
N ARG A 165 -12.05 1.01 -19.92
CA ARG A 165 -12.39 2.42 -19.63
C ARG A 165 -13.58 2.58 -18.68
N ILE A 166 -14.41 1.55 -18.53
CA ILE A 166 -15.51 1.51 -17.55
C ILE A 166 -15.03 0.85 -16.24
N LEU A 167 -14.31 -0.27 -16.34
CA LEU A 167 -13.87 -1.04 -15.18
C LEU A 167 -12.83 -0.29 -14.33
N LEU A 168 -11.85 0.36 -14.96
CA LEU A 168 -10.75 1.04 -14.26
C LEU A 168 -11.23 2.17 -13.34
N PRO A 169 -12.14 3.09 -13.75
CA PRO A 169 -12.69 4.09 -12.85
C PRO A 169 -13.45 3.51 -11.65
N LEU A 170 -14.16 2.40 -11.83
CA LEU A 170 -14.89 1.73 -10.74
C LEU A 170 -13.92 1.15 -9.69
N LEU A 171 -12.89 0.45 -10.17
CA LEU A 171 -11.82 -0.08 -9.31
C LEU A 171 -11.08 1.05 -8.59
N PHE A 172 -10.78 2.13 -9.29
CA PHE A 172 -10.10 3.29 -8.71
C PHE A 172 -10.97 3.99 -7.65
N SER A 173 -12.28 4.09 -7.87
CA SER A 173 -13.21 4.64 -6.89
C SER A 173 -13.30 3.78 -5.63
N LEU A 174 -13.35 2.45 -5.78
CA LEU A 174 -13.31 1.51 -4.66
C LEU A 174 -11.99 1.64 -3.88
N TRP A 175 -10.88 1.77 -4.59
CA TRP A 175 -9.55 1.97 -4.01
C TRP A 175 -9.45 3.28 -3.22
N ILE A 176 -9.83 4.43 -3.79
CA ILE A 176 -9.86 5.73 -3.07
C ILE A 176 -10.73 5.63 -1.83
N SER A 177 -11.90 5.00 -1.93
CA SER A 177 -12.81 4.81 -0.80
C SER A 177 -12.15 4.01 0.33
N THR A 178 -11.36 3.01 -0.02
CA THR A 178 -10.61 2.19 0.94
C THR A 178 -9.52 2.99 1.63
N GLN A 179 -8.74 3.80 0.89
CA GLN A 179 -7.70 4.64 1.46
C GLN A 179 -8.28 5.72 2.40
N LEU A 180 -9.38 6.36 2.01
CA LEU A 180 -10.08 7.33 2.85
C LEU A 180 -10.64 6.68 4.12
N TYR A 181 -11.23 5.49 4.00
CA TYR A 181 -11.73 4.74 5.15
C TYR A 181 -10.59 4.34 6.10
N GLY A 182 -9.46 3.87 5.56
CA GLY A 182 -8.26 3.56 6.34
C GLY A 182 -7.73 4.77 7.10
N GLY A 183 -7.56 5.91 6.42
CA GLY A 183 -7.15 7.18 7.03
C GLY A 183 -8.10 7.64 8.14
N TYR A 184 -9.42 7.59 7.89
CA TYR A 184 -10.43 7.93 8.88
C TYR A 184 -10.33 7.06 10.15
N ARG A 185 -10.12 5.76 9.99
CA ARG A 185 -9.97 4.82 11.12
C ARG A 185 -8.73 5.12 11.96
N ILE A 186 -7.58 5.35 11.32
CA ILE A 186 -6.32 5.68 12.02
C ILE A 186 -6.45 7.03 12.75
N PHE A 187 -7.06 8.02 12.13
CA PHE A 187 -7.34 9.30 12.77
C PHE A 187 -8.26 9.14 13.99
N GLY A 188 -9.29 8.30 13.89
CA GLY A 188 -10.14 7.93 15.02
C GLY A 188 -9.36 7.26 16.16
N MET A 189 -8.40 6.39 15.84
CA MET A 189 -7.49 5.77 16.82
C MET A 189 -6.59 6.82 17.51
N ALA A 190 -6.01 7.75 16.74
CA ALA A 190 -5.19 8.84 17.27
C ALA A 190 -5.98 9.69 18.28
N ARG A 191 -7.19 10.14 17.91
CA ARG A 191 -8.07 10.90 18.80
C ARG A 191 -8.51 10.12 20.04
N SER A 192 -8.74 8.81 19.91
CA SER A 192 -9.12 7.98 21.05
C SER A 192 -7.99 7.88 22.07
N GLN A 193 -6.74 7.73 21.61
CA GLN A 193 -5.58 7.70 22.51
C GLN A 193 -5.29 9.07 23.11
N GLU A 194 -5.45 10.15 22.36
CA GLU A 194 -5.28 11.51 22.90
C GLU A 194 -6.24 11.77 24.07
N ARG A 195 -7.50 11.32 23.95
CA ARG A 195 -8.47 11.40 25.05
C ARG A 195 -8.05 10.56 26.26
N ARG A 196 -7.47 9.38 26.04
CA ARG A 196 -6.98 8.51 27.12
C ARG A 196 -5.75 9.11 27.81
N ALA A 197 -4.81 9.67 27.05
CA ALA A 197 -3.63 10.37 27.57
C ALA A 197 -4.02 11.53 28.50
N LYS A 198 -5.06 12.29 28.14
CA LYS A 198 -5.59 13.41 28.96
C LYS A 198 -6.28 12.95 30.25
N LEU A 199 -6.77 11.72 30.29
CA LEU A 199 -7.46 11.14 31.44
C LEU A 199 -6.54 10.34 32.36
N ASP A 200 -5.29 10.08 31.95
CA ASP A 200 -4.38 9.17 32.66
C ASP A 200 -3.43 9.94 33.61
N PRO A 201 -3.56 9.82 34.95
CA PRO A 201 -2.81 10.62 35.92
C PRO A 201 -1.29 10.39 35.92
N GLN A 202 -0.82 9.27 35.36
CA GLN A 202 0.61 8.92 35.32
C GLN A 202 1.40 9.70 34.26
N THR A 203 0.79 10.02 33.11
CA THR A 203 1.46 10.79 32.04
C THR A 203 1.72 12.23 32.47
N SER A 204 0.77 12.82 33.22
CA SER A 204 0.91 14.15 33.81
C SER A 204 2.05 14.24 34.84
N ARG A 205 2.49 13.11 35.42
CA ARG A 205 3.62 13.06 36.35
C ARG A 205 4.97 12.93 35.64
N SER A 206 5.06 12.19 34.53
CA SER A 206 6.32 12.06 33.78
C SER A 206 6.70 13.35 33.07
N ASP A 207 5.74 14.04 32.44
CA ASP A 207 6.01 15.32 31.76
C ASP A 207 6.41 16.42 32.77
N HIS A 208 5.86 16.39 33.98
CA HIS A 208 6.24 17.31 35.07
C HIS A 208 7.64 17.03 35.63
N ASP A 209 8.04 15.77 35.74
CA ASP A 209 9.40 15.41 36.17
C ASP A 209 10.45 15.71 35.09
N GLU A 210 10.12 15.53 33.81
CA GLU A 210 11.03 15.87 32.70
C GLU A 210 11.21 17.39 32.54
N THR A 211 10.13 18.17 32.66
CA THR A 211 10.23 19.64 32.68
C THR A 211 10.94 20.18 33.91
N SER A 212 10.69 19.61 35.11
CA SER A 212 11.39 20.05 36.33
C SER A 212 12.89 19.68 36.33
N SER A 213 13.27 18.57 35.68
CA SER A 213 14.66 18.15 35.55
C SER A 213 15.42 18.92 34.46
N LEU A 214 14.73 19.39 33.42
CA LEU A 214 15.28 20.31 32.42
C LEU A 214 15.43 21.74 32.97
N GLU A 215 14.51 22.23 33.80
CA GLU A 215 14.66 23.52 34.49
C GLU A 215 15.78 23.49 35.52
N ARG A 216 15.98 22.39 36.26
CA ARG A 216 17.10 22.22 37.19
C ARG A 216 18.49 22.15 36.53
N ARG A 217 18.55 22.00 35.21
CA ARG A 217 19.80 21.92 34.42
C ARG A 217 20.16 23.22 33.71
N LYS A 218 19.38 24.29 33.84
CA LYS A 218 19.79 25.61 33.35
C LYS A 218 20.74 26.25 34.40
N PRO A 219 21.98 26.60 34.02
CA PRO A 219 22.95 27.25 34.91
C PRO A 219 22.55 28.68 35.27
#